data_AF-A0A942NJ19-F1
#
_entry.id   AF-A0A942NJ19-F1
#
_cell.length_a   1.000
_cell.length_b   1.000
_cell.length_c   1.000
_cell.angle_alpha   90.00
_cell.angle_beta   90.00
_cell.angle_gamma   90.00
#
_symmetry.space_group_name_H-M   'P 1'
#
loop_
_entity.id
_entity.type
_entity.pdbx_description
1 polymer ?
#
loop_
_entity_poly.entity_id
_entity_poly.type
_entity_poly.pdbx_seq_one_letter_code
_entity_poly.pdbx_strand_id
1 'polypeptide(L)'
;MKRPAFAPDELQRLGRALFGNQWQTPLARALGRSDRTVRRWRSGTRSPSAADWRLIQEWFVAHRVVEVLDLINDLAKKTGETPAEIIFTEPETPLEKIIVRRVQKELTLQH
;
A
#
# COMPACT_ATOMS: atom_id res chain seq x y z
N MET A 1 -25.23 7.55 -8.11
CA MET A 1 -24.02 7.23 -7.31
C MET A 1 -22.92 8.24 -7.63
N LYS A 2 -22.37 8.94 -6.63
CA LYS A 2 -21.25 9.89 -6.80
C LYS A 2 -20.00 9.10 -7.21
N ARG A 3 -19.45 9.39 -8.38
CA ARG A 3 -18.15 8.85 -8.82
C ARG A 3 -17.10 9.29 -7.78
N PRO A 4 -16.33 8.38 -7.15
CA PRO A 4 -15.28 8.80 -6.23
C PRO A 4 -14.31 9.66 -7.03
N ALA A 5 -14.22 10.94 -6.66
CA ALA A 5 -13.23 11.84 -7.22
C ALA A 5 -11.91 11.46 -6.58
N PHE A 6 -11.17 10.54 -7.21
CA PHE A 6 -9.82 10.19 -6.77
C PHE A 6 -8.96 11.44 -6.87
N ALA A 7 -8.58 11.98 -5.72
CA ALA A 7 -7.91 13.27 -5.68
C ALA A 7 -6.46 13.09 -6.18
N PRO A 8 -5.92 14.02 -6.99
CA PRO A 8 -4.54 13.95 -7.45
C PRO A 8 -3.51 13.78 -6.32
N ASP A 9 -3.81 14.33 -5.14
CA ASP A 9 -2.98 14.23 -3.94
C ASP A 9 -2.92 12.79 -3.40
N GLU A 10 -4.04 12.06 -3.42
CA GLU A 10 -4.08 10.66 -3.00
C GLU A 10 -3.24 9.79 -3.94
N LEU A 11 -3.38 10.00 -5.25
CA LEU A 11 -2.56 9.32 -6.25
C LEU A 11 -1.08 9.60 -6.03
N GLN A 12 -0.70 10.84 -5.74
CA GLN A 12 0.69 11.21 -5.50
C GLN A 12 1.24 10.54 -4.24
N ARG A 13 0.47 10.49 -3.15
CA ARG A 13 0.86 9.80 -1.92
C ARG A 13 1.06 8.30 -2.15
N LEU A 14 0.11 7.65 -2.81
CA LEU A 14 0.19 6.22 -3.13
C LEU A 14 1.35 5.89 -4.06
N GLY A 15 1.52 6.67 -5.13
CA GLY A 15 2.61 6.49 -6.07
C GLY A 15 3.97 6.59 -5.38
N ARG A 16 4.18 7.62 -4.54
CA ARG A 16 5.44 7.78 -3.79
C ARG A 16 5.69 6.62 -2.83
N ALA A 17 4.65 6.13 -2.15
CA ALA A 17 4.79 5.00 -1.25
C ALA A 17 5.14 3.70 -2.01
N LEU A 18 4.65 3.51 -3.24
CA LEU A 18 4.94 2.32 -4.06
C LEU A 18 6.31 2.35 -4.73
N PHE A 19 6.74 3.52 -5.21
CA PHE A 19 7.84 3.61 -6.19
C PHE A 19 8.83 4.76 -5.90
N GLY A 20 8.69 5.44 -4.77
CA GLY A 20 9.54 6.55 -4.37
C GLY A 20 9.32 7.85 -5.16
N ASN A 21 10.34 8.71 -5.19
CA ASN A 21 10.21 10.06 -5.75
C ASN A 21 9.91 10.10 -7.26
N GLN A 22 10.32 9.07 -8.00
CA GLN A 22 10.13 8.96 -9.44
C GLN A 22 8.93 8.08 -9.82
N TRP A 23 7.89 8.06 -8.97
CA TRP A 23 6.79 7.08 -9.05
C TRP A 23 5.95 7.04 -10.32
N GLN A 24 5.88 8.13 -11.10
CA GLN A 24 4.93 8.22 -12.22
C GLN A 24 5.22 7.19 -13.33
N THR A 25 6.48 7.02 -13.71
CA THR A 25 6.89 6.07 -14.77
C THR A 25 6.78 4.60 -14.31
N PRO A 26 7.28 4.21 -13.12
CA PRO A 26 7.04 2.87 -12.56
C PRO A 26 5.56 2.54 -12.41
N LEU A 27 4.73 3.47 -11.92
CA LEU A 27 3.28 3.25 -11.83
C LEU A 27 2.65 3.06 -13.20
N ALA A 28 3.04 3.87 -14.20
CA ALA A 28 2.55 3.72 -15.57
C ALA A 28 2.85 2.32 -16.12
N ARG A 29 4.08 1.83 -15.93
CA ARG A 29 4.50 0.48 -16.32
C ARG A 29 3.70 -0.60 -15.59
N ALA A 30 3.56 -0.49 -14.27
CA ALA A 30 2.81 -1.43 -13.44
C ALA A 30 1.33 -1.57 -13.86
N LEU A 31 0.73 -0.46 -14.31
CA LEU A 31 -0.68 -0.43 -14.75
C LEU A 31 -0.87 -0.71 -16.24
N GLY A 32 0.19 -0.92 -17.02
CA GLY A 32 0.09 -1.01 -18.49
C GLY A 32 -0.46 0.27 -19.13
N ARG A 33 -0.10 1.43 -18.59
CA ARG A 33 -0.51 2.76 -19.07
C ARG A 33 0.69 3.56 -19.56
N SER A 34 0.42 4.61 -20.34
CA SER A 34 1.48 5.54 -20.75
C SER A 34 1.81 6.54 -19.64
N ASP A 35 3.07 6.96 -19.55
CA ASP A 35 3.53 8.01 -18.64
C ASP A 35 2.69 9.30 -18.76
N ARG A 36 2.26 9.63 -19.99
CA ARG A 36 1.38 10.78 -20.26
C ARG A 36 0.02 10.66 -19.58
N THR A 37 -0.50 9.44 -19.43
CA THR A 37 -1.77 9.18 -18.74
C THR A 37 -1.64 9.44 -17.25
N VAL A 38 -0.61 8.90 -16.62
CA VAL A 38 -0.34 9.11 -15.18
C VAL A 38 -0.02 10.58 -14.87
N ARG A 39 0.70 11.28 -15.74
CA ARG A 39 0.92 12.74 -15.62
C ARG A 39 -0.37 13.53 -15.63
N ARG A 40 -1.33 13.19 -16.51
CA ARG A 40 -2.66 13.84 -16.58
C ARG A 40 -3.50 13.55 -15.33
N TRP A 41 -3.33 12.37 -14.73
CA TRP A 41 -3.94 12.05 -13.45
C TRP A 41 -3.39 12.89 -12.31
N ARG A 42 -2.05 13.01 -12.24
CA ARG A 42 -1.39 13.88 -11.26
C ARG A 42 -1.78 15.36 -11.41
N SER A 43 -1.95 15.86 -12.64
CA SER A 43 -2.35 17.26 -12.85
C SER A 43 -3.85 17.51 -12.66
N GLY A 44 -4.66 16.48 -12.39
CA GLY A 44 -6.11 16.59 -12.28
C GLY A 44 -6.84 16.84 -13.60
N THR A 45 -6.11 17.07 -14.70
CA THR A 45 -6.68 17.29 -16.05
C THR A 45 -7.50 16.09 -16.54
N ARG A 46 -7.21 14.88 -16.03
CA ARG A 46 -8.02 13.67 -16.23
C ARG A 46 -7.99 12.87 -14.95
N SER A 47 -9.08 12.21 -14.58
CA SER A 47 -9.07 11.27 -13.45
C SER A 47 -8.83 9.82 -13.92
N PRO A 48 -8.22 8.97 -13.09
CA PRO A 48 -8.23 7.52 -13.29
C PRO A 48 -9.68 7.00 -13.43
N SER A 49 -9.87 5.93 -14.20
CA SER A 49 -11.13 5.19 -14.16
C SER A 49 -11.25 4.42 -12.84
N ALA A 50 -12.45 3.94 -12.51
CA ALA A 50 -12.63 3.07 -11.34
C ALA A 50 -11.79 1.79 -11.43
N ALA A 51 -11.61 1.25 -12.65
CA ALA A 51 -10.77 0.08 -12.89
C ALA A 51 -9.28 0.39 -12.67
N ASP A 52 -8.79 1.53 -13.18
CA ASP A 52 -7.40 1.96 -12.94
C ASP A 52 -7.15 2.18 -11.44
N TRP A 53 -8.13 2.75 -10.73
CA TRP A 53 -8.00 2.97 -9.30
C TRP A 53 -7.95 1.67 -8.50
N ARG A 54 -8.79 0.70 -8.86
CA ARG A 54 -8.77 -0.63 -8.26
C ARG A 54 -7.39 -1.29 -8.43
N LEU A 55 -6.80 -1.22 -9.62
CA LEU A 55 -5.45 -1.72 -9.86
C LEU A 55 -4.40 -1.01 -9.00
N ILE A 56 -4.48 0.31 -8.86
CA ILE A 56 -3.57 1.07 -7.98
C ILE A 56 -3.67 0.59 -6.53
N GLN A 57 -4.89 0.35 -6.03
CA GLN A 57 -5.12 -0.15 -4.68
C GLN A 57 -4.60 -1.58 -4.50
N GLU A 58 -4.85 -2.47 -5.46
CA GLU A 58 -4.36 -3.86 -5.45
C GLU A 58 -2.83 -3.90 -5.41
N TRP A 59 -2.17 -3.08 -6.24
CA TRP A 59 -0.71 -2.92 -6.22
C TRP A 59 -0.21 -2.41 -4.87
N PHE A 60 -0.86 -1.38 -4.32
CA PHE A 60 -0.50 -0.81 -3.02
C PHE A 60 -0.56 -1.84 -1.90
N VAL A 61 -1.66 -2.59 -1.80
CA VAL A 61 -1.82 -3.61 -0.77
C VAL A 61 -0.77 -4.72 -0.92
N ALA A 62 -0.58 -5.23 -2.14
CA ALA A 62 0.38 -6.31 -2.39
C ALA A 62 1.82 -5.90 -2.01
N HIS A 63 2.25 -4.68 -2.37
CA HIS A 63 3.64 -4.25 -2.16
C HIS A 63 3.89 -3.73 -0.73
N ARG A 64 2.88 -3.14 -0.09
CA ARG A 64 3.00 -2.69 1.31
C ARG A 64 3.12 -3.85 2.29
N VAL A 65 2.45 -4.97 2.03
CA VAL A 65 2.59 -6.17 2.87
C VAL A 65 4.02 -6.70 2.80
N VAL A 66 4.62 -6.78 1.60
CA VAL A 66 6.00 -7.25 1.43
C VAL A 66 7.00 -6.33 2.13
N GLU A 67 6.91 -5.01 1.92
CA GLU A 67 7.84 -4.05 2.55
C GLU A 67 7.75 -4.07 4.08
N VAL A 68 6.54 -4.17 4.64
CA VAL A 68 6.34 -4.28 6.09
C VAL A 68 6.89 -5.60 6.62
N LEU A 69 6.68 -6.72 5.90
CA LEU A 69 7.24 -8.02 6.28
C LEU A 69 8.77 -8.03 6.21
N ASP A 70 9.37 -7.43 5.18
CA ASP A 70 10.81 -7.31 5.04
C ASP A 70 11.42 -6.48 6.18
N LEU A 71 10.79 -5.35 6.52
CA LEU A 71 11.20 -4.53 7.66
C LEU A 71 11.08 -5.31 8.98
N ILE A 72 9.98 -6.02 9.20
CA ILE A 72 9.79 -6.86 10.40
C ILE A 72 10.87 -7.95 10.45
N ASN A 73 11.18 -8.61 9.34
CA ASN A 73 12.23 -9.62 9.26
C ASN A 73 13.62 -9.02 9.55
N ASP A 74 13.91 -7.82 9.07
CA ASP A 74 15.19 -7.16 9.32
C ASP A 74 15.30 -6.62 10.75
N LEU A 75 14.21 -6.22 11.37
CA LEU A 75 14.16 -5.89 12.79
C LEU A 75 14.36 -7.15 13.64
N ALA A 76 13.68 -8.25 13.33
CA ALA A 76 13.82 -9.56 13.99
C ALA A 76 15.29 -10.02 14.00
N LYS A 77 15.96 -9.95 12.84
CA LYS A 77 17.39 -10.28 12.73
C LYS A 77 18.28 -9.41 13.62
N LYS A 78 17.92 -8.14 13.83
CA LYS A 78 18.72 -7.18 14.63
C LYS A 78 18.49 -7.31 16.13
N THR A 79 17.28 -7.63 16.54
CA THR A 79 16.91 -7.77 17.96
C THR A 79 17.12 -9.19 18.48
N GLY A 80 17.25 -10.18 17.60
CA GLY A 80 17.27 -11.61 17.97
C GLY A 80 15.88 -12.16 18.27
N GLU A 81 14.84 -11.36 18.04
CA GLU A 81 13.44 -11.73 18.18
C GLU A 81 12.92 -12.36 16.89
N THR A 82 11.82 -13.08 16.98
CA THR A 82 11.10 -13.62 15.83
C THR A 82 10.17 -12.54 15.22
N PRO A 83 9.85 -12.60 13.92
CA PRO A 83 8.85 -11.73 13.31
C PRO A 83 7.49 -11.73 14.03
N ALA A 84 7.13 -12.87 14.64
CA ALA A 84 5.94 -12.99 15.48
C ALA A 84 6.05 -12.14 16.75
N GLU A 85 7.19 -12.15 17.45
CA GLU A 85 7.40 -11.34 18.65
C GLU A 85 7.32 -9.82 18.35
N ILE A 86 7.75 -9.38 17.17
CA ILE A 86 7.64 -7.98 16.73
C ILE A 86 6.21 -7.61 16.31
N ILE A 87 5.48 -8.51 15.65
CA ILE A 87 4.09 -8.29 15.24
C ILE A 87 3.13 -8.36 16.44
N PHE A 88 3.49 -9.14 17.47
CA PHE A 88 2.67 -9.42 18.64
C PHE A 88 3.17 -8.78 19.94
N THR A 89 4.10 -7.82 19.91
CA THR A 89 4.35 -6.96 21.08
C THR A 89 3.02 -6.43 21.60
N GLU A 90 2.81 -6.51 22.92
CA GLU A 90 1.52 -6.16 23.53
C GLU A 90 1.07 -4.79 22.99
N PRO A 91 -0.10 -4.72 22.35
CA PRO A 91 -0.56 -3.47 21.76
C PRO A 91 -0.86 -2.49 22.89
N GLU A 92 0.02 -1.49 23.05
CA GLU A 92 -0.10 -0.46 24.08
C GLU A 92 -1.26 0.49 23.77
N THR A 93 -1.68 0.57 22.50
CA THR A 93 -2.76 1.45 22.05
C THR A 93 -4.01 0.72 21.55
N PRO A 94 -5.21 1.33 21.64
CA PRO A 94 -6.44 0.78 21.06
C PRO A 94 -6.38 0.57 19.54
N LEU A 95 -5.61 1.39 18.82
CA LEU A 95 -5.46 1.29 17.37
C LEU A 95 -4.63 0.06 16.99
N GLU A 96 -3.53 -0.20 17.70
CA GLU A 96 -2.71 -1.41 17.53
C GLU A 96 -3.53 -2.68 17.81
N LYS A 97 -4.40 -2.68 18.84
CA LYS A 97 -5.33 -3.79 19.12
C LYS A 97 -6.26 -4.09 17.94
N ILE A 98 -6.76 -3.07 17.25
CA ILE A 98 -7.65 -3.23 16.09
C ILE A 98 -6.87 -3.81 14.90
N ILE A 99 -5.65 -3.32 14.66
CA ILE A 99 -4.78 -3.76 13.56
C ILE A 99 -4.35 -5.21 13.77
N VAL A 100 -3.86 -5.57 14.96
CA VAL A 100 -3.43 -6.94 15.31
C VAL A 100 -4.59 -7.92 15.15
N ARG A 101 -5.78 -7.60 15.67
CA ARG A 101 -6.98 -8.45 15.51
C ARG A 101 -7.36 -8.66 14.05
N ARG A 102 -7.19 -7.64 13.21
CA ARG A 102 -7.49 -7.75 11.77
C ARG A 102 -6.47 -8.66 11.07
N VAL A 103 -5.18 -8.47 11.32
CA VAL A 103 -4.10 -9.27 10.73
C VAL A 103 -4.21 -10.74 11.16
N GLN A 104 -4.44 -11.00 12.45
CA GLN A 104 -4.62 -12.37 12.97
C GLN A 104 -5.82 -13.07 12.32
N LYS A 105 -6.95 -12.37 12.14
CA LYS A 105 -8.14 -12.92 11.50
C LYS A 105 -7.90 -13.29 10.02
N GLU A 106 -7.17 -12.47 9.28
CA GLU A 106 -6.84 -12.76 7.87
C GLU A 106 -5.85 -13.94 7.75
N LEU A 107 -4.91 -14.08 8.68
CA LEU A 107 -3.96 -15.20 8.72
C LEU A 107 -4.61 -16.54 9.11
N THR A 108 -5.66 -16.53 9.94
CA THR A 108 -6.38 -17.76 10.34
C THR A 108 -7.40 -18.24 9.30
N LEU A 109 -7.78 -17.41 8.32
CA LEU A 109 -8.74 -17.76 7.27
C LEU A 109 -8.11 -18.47 6.05
N GLN A 110 -6.79 -18.73 6.07
CA GLN A 110 -6.06 -19.43 5.00
C GLN A 110 -5.87 -20.95 5.25
N HIS A 111 -6.51 -21.51 6.27
CA HIS A 111 -6.61 -22.95 6.52
C HIS A 111 -8.09 -23.37 6.58
#